data_AF-A0A1I4DI87-F1
#
_entry.id   AF-A0A1I4DI87-F1
#
_cell.length_a   1.000
_cell.length_b   1.000
_cell.length_c   1.000
_cell.angle_alpha   90.00
_cell.angle_beta   90.00
_cell.angle_gamma   90.00
#
_symmetry.space_group_name_H-M   'P 1'
#
loop_
_entity.id
_entity.type
_entity.pdbx_description
1 polymer ?
#
loop_
_entity_poly.entity_id
_entity_poly.type
_entity_poly.pdbx_seq_one_letter_code
_entity_poly.pdbx_strand_id
1 'polypeptide(L)'
;MQGRPVTDPMSGDDRMRRAGATWCDTHRRWECSKQSKRSQSRCHGIAIVGIDACRSHGGQSTEVLKAKGEALSAWRAVPGHVEVSPADAVMAMLQMSWARVHVYASLLERQVADAERDDPRGTGQGEGLIGHTRSASADVGVYETGEAVRGLAQLEAAERDRCVRFAKVAHDMGIADREIRLAEGQGMLLAQAIARILDALDLTAGQRARVPEIVPGVLLAVGGGDRG
;
A
#
# COMPACT_ATOMS: atom_id res chain seq x y z
N MET A 1 -10.34 -13.17 30.50
CA MET A 1 -10.30 -13.02 29.02
C MET A 1 -11.73 -12.86 28.52
N GLN A 2 -12.21 -11.62 28.36
CA GLN A 2 -13.50 -11.37 27.71
C GLN A 2 -13.28 -11.51 26.21
N GLY A 3 -13.91 -12.51 25.59
CA GLY A 3 -13.86 -12.70 24.14
C GLY A 3 -14.38 -11.44 23.44
N ARG A 4 -13.63 -10.93 22.46
CA ARG A 4 -14.12 -9.85 21.58
C ARG A 4 -15.49 -10.29 21.04
N PRO A 5 -16.54 -9.45 21.13
CA PRO A 5 -17.82 -9.77 20.53
C PRO A 5 -17.56 -10.09 19.06
N VAL A 6 -17.98 -11.28 18.62
CA VAL A 6 -18.00 -11.63 17.21
C VAL A 6 -18.89 -10.57 16.57
N THR A 7 -18.28 -9.64 15.84
CA THR A 7 -19.01 -8.62 15.08
C THR A 7 -20.08 -9.33 14.29
N ASP A 8 -21.34 -8.92 14.46
CA ASP A 8 -22.45 -9.45 13.67
C ASP A 8 -22.02 -9.45 12.20
N PRO A 9 -21.89 -10.64 11.55
CA PRO A 9 -21.49 -10.71 10.15
C PRO A 9 -22.48 -9.99 9.24
N MET A 10 -23.65 -9.59 9.75
CA MET A 10 -24.63 -8.80 9.03
C MET A 10 -24.56 -7.30 9.32
N SER A 11 -23.66 -6.85 10.21
CA SER A 11 -23.39 -5.43 10.41
C SER A 11 -22.99 -4.77 9.09
N GLY A 12 -23.55 -3.59 8.82
CA GLY A 12 -23.17 -2.75 7.67
C GLY A 12 -21.68 -2.38 7.65
N ASP A 13 -21.01 -2.51 8.80
CA ASP A 13 -19.61 -2.18 8.99
C ASP A 13 -18.64 -3.36 8.80
N ASP A 14 -19.13 -4.56 8.47
CA ASP A 14 -18.24 -5.69 8.18
C ASP A 14 -17.38 -5.38 6.92
N ARG A 15 -16.05 -5.45 7.11
CA ARG A 15 -15.05 -5.22 6.06
C ARG A 15 -15.27 -6.09 4.81
N MET A 16 -15.81 -7.29 4.96
CA MET A 16 -16.10 -8.23 3.87
C MET A 16 -17.33 -7.81 3.07
N ARG A 17 -18.38 -7.33 3.76
CA ARG A 17 -19.57 -6.77 3.10
C ARG A 17 -19.18 -5.57 2.25
N ARG A 18 -18.40 -4.64 2.82
CA ARG A 18 -17.88 -3.47 2.10
C ARG A 18 -16.98 -3.87 0.93
N ALA A 19 -16.27 -4.99 1.05
CA ALA A 19 -15.45 -5.53 -0.04
C ALA A 19 -16.27 -6.11 -1.20
N GLY A 20 -17.58 -6.30 -1.03
CA GLY A 20 -18.46 -6.92 -2.03
C GLY A 20 -18.53 -8.44 -1.93
N ALA A 21 -17.95 -9.05 -0.89
CA ALA A 21 -18.12 -10.47 -0.63
C ALA A 21 -19.58 -10.78 -0.27
N THR A 22 -20.02 -12.00 -0.55
CA THR A 22 -21.41 -12.40 -0.28
C THR A 22 -21.46 -13.36 0.90
N TRP A 23 -22.30 -13.08 1.89
CA TRP A 23 -22.52 -14.00 2.98
C TRP A 23 -23.26 -15.26 2.47
N CYS A 24 -22.89 -16.42 2.99
CA CYS A 24 -23.58 -17.68 2.73
C CYS A 24 -24.14 -18.21 4.04
N ASP A 25 -25.46 -18.29 4.15
CA ASP A 25 -26.11 -18.79 5.37
C ASP A 25 -25.84 -20.27 5.62
N THR A 26 -25.73 -21.06 4.54
CA THR A 26 -25.44 -22.50 4.63
C THR A 26 -24.06 -22.77 5.23
N HIS A 27 -23.03 -22.02 4.81
CA HIS A 27 -21.66 -22.20 5.29
C HIS A 27 -21.27 -21.23 6.42
N ARG A 28 -22.16 -20.31 6.79
CA ARG A 28 -21.98 -19.27 7.82
C ARG A 28 -20.64 -18.53 7.68
N ARG A 29 -20.33 -18.10 6.45
CA ARG A 29 -19.08 -17.39 6.13
C ARG A 29 -19.23 -16.47 4.93
N TRP A 30 -18.26 -15.57 4.78
CA TRP A 30 -18.11 -14.72 3.60
C TRP A 30 -17.48 -15.48 2.42
N GLU A 31 -18.18 -15.49 1.29
CA GLU A 31 -17.81 -16.20 0.08
C GLU A 31 -17.62 -15.25 -1.10
N CYS A 32 -16.93 -15.76 -2.12
CA CYS A 32 -16.68 -15.07 -3.36
C CYS A 32 -17.98 -14.67 -4.06
N SER A 33 -18.02 -13.44 -4.58
CA SER A 33 -19.17 -12.91 -5.33
C SER A 33 -19.25 -13.43 -6.77
N LYS A 34 -18.14 -13.98 -7.30
CA LYS A 34 -18.03 -14.38 -8.71
C LYS A 34 -18.73 -15.71 -9.01
N GLN A 35 -19.09 -15.91 -10.27
CA GLN A 35 -19.65 -17.18 -10.76
C GLN A 35 -18.55 -18.13 -11.24
N SER A 36 -18.72 -19.42 -10.94
CA SER A 36 -17.86 -20.50 -11.45
C SER A 36 -18.15 -20.75 -12.91
N LYS A 37 -17.12 -20.69 -13.78
CA LYS A 37 -17.27 -20.98 -15.21
C LYS A 37 -17.68 -22.42 -15.50
N ARG A 38 -17.30 -23.37 -14.63
CA ARG A 38 -17.56 -24.81 -14.82
C ARG A 38 -18.98 -25.21 -14.43
N SER A 39 -19.47 -24.70 -13.30
CA SER A 39 -20.79 -25.04 -12.77
C SER A 39 -21.86 -24.01 -13.11
N GLN A 40 -21.48 -22.86 -13.66
CA GLN A 40 -22.33 -21.69 -13.92
C GLN A 40 -23.12 -21.20 -12.69
N SER A 41 -22.71 -21.65 -11.50
CA SER A 41 -23.30 -21.29 -10.21
C SER A 41 -22.38 -20.34 -9.44
N ARG A 42 -22.91 -19.68 -8.41
CA ARG A 42 -22.12 -18.83 -7.52
C ARG A 42 -20.95 -19.60 -6.92
N CYS A 43 -19.79 -18.96 -6.85
CA CYS A 43 -18.62 -19.54 -6.21
C CYS A 43 -18.79 -19.60 -4.69
N HIS A 44 -18.71 -20.80 -4.12
CA HIS A 44 -18.71 -21.00 -2.67
C HIS A 44 -17.32 -20.96 -2.04
N GLY A 45 -16.30 -20.51 -2.79
CA GLY A 45 -14.95 -20.34 -2.27
C GLY A 45 -14.90 -19.18 -1.27
N ILE A 46 -14.15 -19.36 -0.18
CA ILE A 46 -13.95 -18.33 0.85
C ILE A 46 -13.34 -17.08 0.20
N ALA A 47 -13.98 -15.92 0.41
CA ALA A 47 -13.45 -14.64 -0.05
C ALA A 47 -12.21 -14.25 0.75
N ILE A 48 -11.21 -13.71 0.08
CA ILE A 48 -10.01 -13.18 0.75
C ILE A 48 -10.38 -11.87 1.43
N VAL A 49 -9.88 -11.66 2.65
CA VAL A 49 -10.22 -10.51 3.47
C VAL A 49 -9.94 -9.20 2.73
N GLY A 50 -10.94 -8.33 2.63
CA GLY A 50 -10.84 -7.02 1.97
C GLY A 50 -11.09 -7.02 0.46
N ILE A 51 -11.39 -8.18 -0.15
CA ILE A 51 -11.84 -8.30 -1.55
C ILE A 51 -13.06 -9.23 -1.69
N ASP A 52 -13.75 -9.17 -2.84
CA ASP A 52 -14.92 -10.02 -3.16
C ASP A 52 -14.59 -11.35 -3.85
N ALA A 53 -13.30 -11.71 -3.92
CA ALA A 53 -12.81 -12.85 -4.69
C ALA A 53 -12.10 -13.90 -3.83
N CYS A 54 -12.24 -15.17 -4.21
CA CYS A 54 -11.45 -16.27 -3.65
C CYS A 54 -10.12 -16.45 -4.40
N ARG A 55 -9.24 -17.32 -3.87
CA ARG A 55 -7.93 -17.64 -4.51
C ARG A 55 -8.02 -18.06 -5.99
N SER A 56 -9.13 -18.69 -6.39
CA SER A 56 -9.33 -19.19 -7.76
C SER A 56 -9.94 -18.16 -8.70
N HIS A 57 -10.61 -17.13 -8.17
CA HIS A 57 -11.25 -16.07 -8.97
C HIS A 57 -10.54 -14.72 -8.89
N GLY A 58 -9.53 -14.58 -8.04
CA GLY A 58 -8.74 -13.36 -7.94
C GLY A 58 -7.76 -13.13 -9.10
N GLY A 59 -7.46 -14.16 -9.91
CA GLY A 59 -6.61 -14.05 -11.10
C GLY A 59 -5.13 -13.72 -10.83
N GLN A 60 -4.72 -13.72 -9.56
CA GLN A 60 -3.35 -13.43 -9.10
C GLN A 60 -2.94 -14.44 -8.03
N SER A 61 -1.67 -14.43 -7.64
CA SER A 61 -1.19 -15.26 -6.53
C SER A 61 -1.96 -14.95 -5.23
N THR A 62 -2.12 -15.94 -4.35
CA THR A 62 -2.86 -15.74 -3.10
C THR A 62 -2.20 -14.68 -2.20
N GLU A 63 -0.88 -14.56 -2.27
CA GLU A 63 -0.12 -13.53 -1.55
C GLU A 63 -0.49 -12.12 -2.02
N VAL A 64 -0.50 -11.88 -3.34
CA VAL A 64 -0.90 -10.60 -3.95
C VAL A 64 -2.33 -10.26 -3.58
N LEU A 65 -3.24 -11.23 -3.63
CA LEU A 65 -4.65 -11.01 -3.28
C LEU A 65 -4.83 -10.64 -1.80
N LYS A 66 -4.07 -11.26 -0.89
CA LYS A 66 -4.11 -10.92 0.53
C LYS A 66 -3.57 -9.51 0.78
N ALA A 67 -2.44 -9.15 0.17
CA ALA A 67 -1.86 -7.82 0.32
C ALA A 67 -2.77 -6.73 -0.26
N LYS A 68 -3.42 -6.99 -1.39
CA LYS A 68 -4.45 -6.10 -1.98
C LYS A 68 -5.63 -5.90 -1.04
N GLY A 69 -6.13 -6.99 -0.44
CA GLY A 69 -7.20 -6.92 0.54
C GLY A 69 -6.82 -6.18 1.82
N GLU A 70 -5.59 -6.36 2.29
CA GLU A 70 -5.00 -5.60 3.40
C GLU A 70 -4.96 -4.09 3.07
N ALA A 71 -4.42 -3.72 1.91
CA ALA A 71 -4.32 -2.33 1.48
C ALA A 71 -5.70 -1.65 1.34
N LEU A 72 -6.67 -2.32 0.71
CA LEU A 72 -8.03 -1.80 0.58
C LEU A 72 -8.73 -1.67 1.93
N SER A 73 -8.56 -2.64 2.83
CA SER A 73 -9.14 -2.58 4.17
C SER A 73 -8.54 -1.44 4.98
N ALA A 74 -7.21 -1.25 4.91
CA ALA A 74 -6.51 -0.17 5.59
C ALA A 74 -6.95 1.19 5.05
N TRP A 75 -7.02 1.35 3.73
CA TRP A 75 -7.47 2.60 3.10
C TRP A 75 -8.89 2.98 3.52
N ARG A 76 -9.82 2.02 3.47
CA ARG A 76 -11.22 2.23 3.85
C ARG A 76 -11.42 2.52 5.34
N ALA A 77 -10.42 2.25 6.17
CA ALA A 77 -10.45 2.61 7.58
C ALA A 77 -10.07 4.09 7.81
N VAL A 78 -9.47 4.76 6.82
CA VAL A 78 -9.10 6.18 6.93
C VAL A 78 -10.34 7.05 6.65
N PRO A 79 -10.78 7.89 7.60
CA PRO A 79 -11.98 8.72 7.43
C PRO A 79 -11.83 9.73 6.27
N GLY A 80 -12.91 9.96 5.52
CA GLY A 80 -12.99 11.04 4.53
C GLY A 80 -12.40 10.75 3.15
N HIS A 81 -11.92 9.54 2.88
CA HIS A 81 -11.37 9.20 1.55
C HIS A 81 -12.43 8.74 0.55
N VAL A 82 -12.20 9.12 -0.71
CA VAL A 82 -12.94 8.67 -1.89
C VAL A 82 -12.70 7.17 -2.13
N GLU A 83 -13.65 6.49 -2.76
CA GLU A 83 -13.48 5.11 -3.21
C GLU A 83 -12.31 5.04 -4.20
N VAL A 84 -11.25 4.31 -3.83
CA VAL A 84 -10.02 4.19 -4.63
C VAL A 84 -9.94 2.83 -5.32
N SER A 85 -9.23 2.79 -6.44
CA SER A 85 -8.91 1.52 -7.07
C SER A 85 -7.92 0.72 -6.21
N PRO A 86 -7.87 -0.61 -6.34
CA PRO A 86 -6.89 -1.41 -5.61
C PRO A 86 -5.43 -1.05 -5.92
N ALA A 87 -5.15 -0.56 -7.13
CA ALA A 87 -3.81 -0.11 -7.50
C ALA A 87 -3.42 1.14 -6.71
N ASP A 88 -4.32 2.11 -6.62
CA ASP A 88 -4.09 3.35 -5.87
C ASP A 88 -3.92 3.06 -4.37
N ALA A 89 -4.72 2.14 -3.81
CA ALA A 89 -4.58 1.73 -2.42
C ALA A 89 -3.22 1.09 -2.13
N VAL A 90 -2.75 0.19 -3.00
CA VAL A 90 -1.43 -0.44 -2.85
C VAL A 90 -0.30 0.59 -2.97
N MET A 91 -0.39 1.51 -3.93
CA MET A 91 0.61 2.57 -4.09
C MET A 91 0.65 3.52 -2.89
N ALA A 92 -0.51 3.94 -2.39
CA ALA A 92 -0.58 4.78 -1.20
C ALA A 92 0.01 4.07 0.02
N MET A 93 -0.29 2.79 0.21
CA MET A 93 0.31 2.00 1.29
C MET A 93 1.82 1.83 1.15
N LEU A 94 2.33 1.66 -0.07
CA LEU A 94 3.77 1.62 -0.34
C LEU A 94 4.44 2.95 0.02
N GLN A 95 3.88 4.08 -0.42
CA GLN A 95 4.39 5.42 -0.12
C GLN A 95 4.39 5.71 1.38
N MET A 96 3.30 5.38 2.07
CA MET A 96 3.19 5.51 3.53
C MET A 96 4.23 4.64 4.24
N SER A 97 4.40 3.40 3.77
CA SER A 97 5.37 2.46 4.35
C SER A 97 6.80 2.96 4.17
N TRP A 98 7.14 3.42 2.97
CA TRP A 98 8.44 4.04 2.68
C TRP A 98 8.71 5.25 3.56
N ALA A 99 7.75 6.16 3.73
CA ALA A 99 7.91 7.33 4.59
C ALA A 99 8.15 6.93 6.06
N ARG A 100 7.41 5.93 6.56
CA ARG A 100 7.57 5.42 7.92
C ARG A 100 8.93 4.75 8.15
N VAL A 101 9.44 3.98 7.18
CA VAL A 101 10.79 3.41 7.25
C VAL A 101 11.83 4.51 7.48
N HIS A 102 11.76 5.61 6.73
CA HIS A 102 12.71 6.72 6.90
C HIS A 102 12.60 7.37 8.27
N VAL A 103 11.39 7.63 8.75
CA VAL A 103 11.16 8.19 10.08
C VAL A 103 11.71 7.27 11.17
N TYR A 104 11.40 5.97 11.12
CA TYR A 104 11.85 5.02 12.12
C TYR A 104 13.38 4.83 12.09
N ALA A 105 13.98 4.76 10.91
CA ALA A 105 15.42 4.69 10.76
C ALA A 105 16.11 5.93 11.36
N SER A 106 15.64 7.14 11.06
CA SER A 106 16.22 8.37 11.61
C SER A 106 16.06 8.48 13.13
N LEU A 107 14.94 8.00 13.70
CA LEU A 107 14.77 7.94 15.15
C LEU A 107 15.72 6.93 15.79
N LEU A 108 15.94 5.79 15.13
CA LEU A 108 16.85 4.75 15.60
C LEU A 108 18.30 5.24 15.59
N GLU A 109 18.72 5.91 14.51
CA GLU A 109 20.04 6.54 14.40
C GLU A 109 20.29 7.56 15.51
N ARG A 110 19.29 8.41 15.82
CA ARG A 110 19.38 9.35 16.94
C ARG A 110 19.51 8.64 18.27
N GLN A 111 18.71 7.61 18.50
CA GLN A 111 18.75 6.84 19.74
C GLN A 111 20.10 6.14 19.94
N VAL A 112 20.71 5.61 18.86
CA VAL A 112 22.06 5.05 18.89
C VAL A 112 23.10 6.14 19.21
N ALA A 113 23.04 7.29 18.52
CA ALA A 113 23.97 8.38 18.75
C ALA A 113 23.89 8.99 20.16
N ASP A 114 22.70 9.03 20.76
CA ASP A 114 22.50 9.48 22.14
C ASP A 114 23.06 8.46 23.15
N ALA A 115 22.85 7.17 22.90
CA ALA A 115 23.39 6.09 23.74
C ALA A 115 24.92 6.05 23.73
N GLU A 116 25.58 6.41 22.62
CA GLU A 116 27.04 6.47 22.50
C GLU A 116 27.67 7.67 23.22
N ARG A 117 26.88 8.71 23.57
CA ARG A 117 27.36 9.93 24.24
C ARG A 117 27.39 9.83 25.77
N ASP A 118 26.66 8.89 26.37
CA ASP A 118 26.65 8.64 27.81
C ASP A 118 27.75 7.63 28.23
N ASP A 119 28.38 7.87 29.38
CA ASP A 119 29.57 7.22 29.98
C ASP A 119 29.78 5.70 29.72
N PRO A 120 30.96 5.26 29.23
CA PRO A 120 31.28 3.84 29.00
C PRO A 120 31.51 2.99 30.27
N ARG A 121 31.42 3.55 31.48
CA ARG A 121 31.50 2.80 32.76
C ARG A 121 30.24 2.87 33.63
N GLY A 122 29.16 3.48 33.16
CA GLY A 122 27.91 3.54 33.90
C GLY A 122 27.04 2.31 33.64
N THR A 123 26.27 1.89 34.64
CA THR A 123 24.94 1.30 34.45
C THR A 123 23.97 2.30 33.80
N GLY A 124 24.44 2.99 32.76
CA GLY A 124 23.76 4.04 32.00
C GLY A 124 23.25 3.43 30.70
N GLN A 125 22.14 3.97 30.20
CA GLN A 125 21.39 3.41 29.08
C GLN A 125 22.16 3.51 27.74
N GLY A 126 23.14 2.64 27.56
CA GLY A 126 23.60 2.12 26.27
C GLY A 126 22.57 1.16 25.60
N GLU A 127 21.36 1.08 26.14
CA GLU A 127 20.20 0.26 25.71
C GLU A 127 19.50 0.83 24.45
N GLY A 128 20.25 1.22 23.42
CA GLY A 128 19.67 1.82 22.20
C GLY A 128 18.75 0.88 21.42
N LEU A 129 19.03 -0.43 21.45
CA LEU A 129 18.42 -1.40 20.52
C LEU A 129 17.83 -2.64 21.20
N ILE A 130 18.34 -3.01 22.37
CA ILE A 130 17.95 -4.20 23.13
C ILE A 130 17.64 -3.75 24.57
N GLY A 131 16.53 -4.24 25.14
CA GLY A 131 16.14 -3.99 26.52
C GLY A 131 15.74 -5.28 27.23
N HIS A 132 15.75 -5.25 28.57
CA HIS A 132 15.46 -6.42 29.39
C HIS A 132 13.95 -6.61 29.60
N THR A 133 13.44 -7.80 29.31
CA THR A 133 12.13 -8.27 29.75
C THR A 133 12.16 -8.58 31.24
N ARG A 134 11.09 -8.24 31.96
CA ARG A 134 10.99 -8.49 33.39
C ARG A 134 9.71 -9.26 33.71
N SER A 135 9.81 -10.15 34.68
CA SER A 135 8.66 -10.83 35.30
C SER A 135 8.65 -10.54 36.79
N ALA A 136 7.54 -10.86 37.44
CA ALA A 136 7.37 -10.65 38.87
C ALA A 136 6.94 -11.97 39.54
N SER A 137 7.59 -12.29 40.65
CA SER A 137 7.18 -13.34 41.58
C SER A 137 6.98 -12.74 42.97
N ALA A 138 6.02 -13.28 43.73
CA ALA A 138 5.77 -12.86 45.11
C ALA A 138 6.99 -13.08 46.02
N ASP A 139 7.79 -14.11 45.73
CA ASP A 139 8.92 -14.53 46.58
C ASP A 139 10.24 -13.83 46.22
N VAL A 140 10.38 -13.37 44.98
CA VAL A 140 11.66 -12.88 44.41
C VAL A 140 11.55 -11.41 43.97
N GLY A 141 10.35 -10.84 43.95
CA GLY A 141 10.09 -9.51 43.41
C GLY A 141 10.16 -9.49 41.88
N VAL A 142 10.48 -8.32 41.32
CA VAL A 142 10.65 -8.13 39.87
C VAL A 142 12.07 -8.58 39.49
N TYR A 143 12.17 -9.55 38.59
CA TYR A 143 13.45 -10.07 38.09
C TYR A 143 13.48 -10.05 36.57
N GLU A 144 14.69 -10.02 36.03
CA GLU A 144 14.93 -10.06 34.60
C GLU A 144 14.68 -11.47 34.04
N THR A 145 13.95 -11.55 32.93
CA THR A 145 13.60 -12.82 32.25
C THR A 145 14.27 -13.02 30.90
N GLY A 146 15.02 -12.03 30.42
CA GLY A 146 15.77 -12.12 29.16
C GLY A 146 15.78 -10.80 28.41
N GLU A 147 16.37 -10.81 27.22
CA GLU A 147 16.53 -9.63 26.36
C GLU A 147 15.48 -9.59 25.24
N ALA A 148 15.02 -8.40 24.87
CA ALA A 148 14.12 -8.16 23.76
C ALA A 148 14.56 -6.93 22.94
N VAL A 149 14.41 -7.03 21.63
CA VAL A 149 14.57 -5.87 20.72
C VAL A 149 13.59 -4.79 21.15
N ARG A 150 14.06 -3.55 21.34
CA ARG A 150 13.17 -2.43 21.74
C ARG A 150 12.15 -2.13 20.63
N GLY A 151 10.99 -1.60 21.05
CA GLY A 151 9.82 -1.43 20.17
C GLY A 151 10.10 -0.65 18.89
N LEU A 152 11.00 0.35 18.90
CA LEU A 152 11.33 1.13 17.70
C LEU A 152 12.06 0.30 16.64
N ALA A 153 13.05 -0.51 17.03
CA ALA A 153 13.76 -1.39 16.11
C ALA A 153 12.83 -2.48 15.54
N GLN A 154 11.89 -2.99 16.34
CA GLN A 154 10.86 -3.92 15.84
C GLN A 154 9.92 -3.25 14.82
N LEU A 155 9.49 -2.02 15.09
CA LEU A 155 8.63 -1.25 14.18
C LEU A 155 9.35 -0.94 12.86
N GLU A 156 10.62 -0.57 12.95
CA GLU A 156 11.49 -0.29 11.79
C GLU A 156 11.61 -1.53 10.89
N ALA A 157 11.98 -2.68 11.47
CA ALA A 157 12.11 -3.94 10.74
C ALA A 157 10.77 -4.38 10.13
N ALA A 158 9.68 -4.31 10.89
CA ALA A 158 8.35 -4.66 10.41
C ALA A 158 7.89 -3.76 9.25
N GLU A 159 8.27 -2.48 9.27
CA GLU A 159 7.92 -1.54 8.20
C GLU A 159 8.78 -1.76 6.95
N ARG A 160 10.05 -2.14 7.07
CA ARG A 160 10.86 -2.58 5.92
C ARG A 160 10.23 -3.77 5.20
N ASP A 161 9.79 -4.78 5.97
CA ASP A 161 9.13 -5.96 5.40
C ASP A 161 7.81 -5.60 4.70
N ARG A 162 7.04 -4.67 5.27
CA ARG A 162 5.82 -4.13 4.63
C ARG A 162 6.15 -3.41 3.33
N CYS A 163 7.17 -2.55 3.33
CA CYS A 163 7.58 -1.78 2.17
C CYS A 163 7.97 -2.70 1.01
N VAL A 164 8.82 -3.70 1.26
CA VAL A 164 9.21 -4.70 0.26
C VAL A 164 8.01 -5.50 -0.23
N ARG A 165 7.12 -5.92 0.67
CA ARG A 165 5.91 -6.67 0.31
C ARG A 165 4.98 -5.84 -0.60
N PHE A 166 4.69 -4.59 -0.26
CA PHE A 166 3.85 -3.72 -1.09
C PHE A 166 4.53 -3.37 -2.42
N ALA A 167 5.85 -3.19 -2.44
CA ALA A 167 6.61 -2.97 -3.68
C ALA A 167 6.50 -4.18 -4.62
N LYS A 168 6.67 -5.40 -4.09
CA LYS A 168 6.46 -6.63 -4.85
C LYS A 168 5.03 -6.73 -5.39
N VAL A 169 4.04 -6.42 -4.56
CA VAL A 169 2.63 -6.47 -4.96
C VAL A 169 2.33 -5.45 -6.05
N ALA A 170 2.86 -4.24 -5.95
CA ALA A 170 2.74 -3.21 -6.99
C ALA A 170 3.37 -3.65 -8.31
N HIS A 171 4.53 -4.29 -8.26
CA HIS A 171 5.18 -4.90 -9.42
C HIS A 171 4.34 -6.03 -10.03
N ASP A 172 3.89 -6.99 -9.22
CA ASP A 172 3.06 -8.12 -9.68
C ASP A 172 1.69 -7.66 -10.23
N MET A 173 1.23 -6.47 -9.83
CA MET A 173 0.03 -5.82 -10.36
C MET A 173 0.28 -5.05 -11.68
N GLY A 174 1.53 -4.92 -12.12
CA GLY A 174 1.89 -4.17 -13.33
C GLY A 174 1.53 -2.69 -13.22
N ILE A 175 1.61 -2.10 -12.02
CA ILE A 175 1.21 -0.70 -11.80
C ILE A 175 2.10 0.25 -12.60
N ALA A 176 3.43 0.06 -12.55
CA ALA A 176 4.37 0.87 -13.31
C ALA A 176 4.08 0.83 -14.82
N ASP A 177 3.85 -0.36 -15.38
CA ASP A 177 3.52 -0.50 -16.80
C ASP A 177 2.17 0.17 -17.13
N ARG A 178 1.22 0.15 -16.19
CA ARG A 178 -0.07 0.84 -16.37
C ARG A 178 0.11 2.35 -16.37
N GLU A 179 0.93 2.90 -15.46
CA GLU A 179 1.23 4.33 -15.41
C GLU A 179 1.93 4.79 -16.69
N ILE A 180 2.90 4.02 -17.18
CA ILE A 180 3.56 4.26 -18.47
C ILE A 180 2.54 4.24 -19.61
N ARG A 181 1.70 3.19 -19.72
CA ARG A 181 0.67 3.12 -20.77
C ARG A 181 -0.34 4.26 -20.71
N LEU A 182 -0.71 4.72 -19.52
CA LEU A 182 -1.60 5.86 -19.34
C LEU A 182 -0.92 7.15 -19.79
N ALA A 183 0.33 7.37 -19.41
CA ALA A 183 1.12 8.53 -19.83
C ALA A 183 1.33 8.54 -21.36
N GLU A 184 1.66 7.40 -21.96
CA GLU A 184 1.77 7.24 -23.42
C GLU A 184 0.44 7.54 -24.13
N GLY A 185 -0.67 6.98 -23.61
CA GLY A 185 -2.01 7.23 -24.15
C GLY A 185 -2.40 8.71 -24.07
N GLN A 186 -2.13 9.36 -22.94
CA GLN A 186 -2.35 10.80 -22.77
C GLN A 186 -1.48 11.63 -23.71
N GLY A 187 -0.20 11.27 -23.86
CA GLY A 187 0.71 11.90 -24.81
C GLY A 187 0.20 11.79 -26.25
N MET A 188 -0.31 10.62 -26.65
CA MET A 188 -0.90 10.43 -27.97
C MET A 188 -2.18 11.25 -28.17
N LEU A 189 -3.07 11.30 -27.19
CA LEU A 189 -4.29 12.13 -27.26
C LEU A 189 -3.96 13.62 -27.36
N LEU A 190 -2.97 14.10 -26.59
CA LEU A 190 -2.50 15.48 -26.64
C LEU A 190 -1.89 15.80 -28.01
N ALA A 191 -1.03 14.93 -28.54
CA ALA A 191 -0.43 15.09 -29.86
C ALA A 191 -1.50 15.16 -30.97
N GLN A 192 -2.51 14.28 -30.93
CA GLN A 192 -3.63 14.31 -31.87
C GLN A 192 -4.47 15.58 -31.76
N ALA A 193 -4.69 16.08 -30.54
CA ALA A 193 -5.40 17.33 -30.32
C ALA A 193 -4.64 18.52 -30.93
N ILE A 194 -3.33 18.59 -30.69
CA ILE A 194 -2.46 19.63 -31.27
C ILE A 194 -2.45 19.54 -32.79
N ALA A 195 -2.32 18.35 -33.37
CA ALA A 195 -2.35 18.16 -34.83
C ALA A 195 -3.67 18.69 -35.42
N ARG A 196 -4.81 18.33 -34.85
CA ARG A 196 -6.13 18.84 -35.30
C ARG A 196 -6.24 20.36 -35.18
N ILE A 197 -5.70 20.95 -34.12
CA ILE A 197 -5.68 22.41 -33.95
C ILE A 197 -4.83 23.05 -35.04
N LEU A 198 -3.61 22.56 -35.28
CA LEU A 198 -2.70 23.11 -36.27
C LEU A 198 -3.24 22.97 -37.70
N ASP A 199 -3.95 21.88 -38.00
CA ASP A 199 -4.62 21.70 -39.28
C ASP A 199 -5.80 22.66 -39.46
N ALA A 200 -6.55 22.94 -38.39
CA ALA A 200 -7.66 23.89 -38.42
C ALA A 200 -7.22 25.37 -38.51
N LEU A 201 -5.96 25.68 -38.17
CA LEU A 201 -5.42 27.05 -38.18
C LEU A 201 -4.95 27.52 -39.57
N ASP A 202 -5.09 26.69 -40.61
CA ASP A 202 -4.74 26.99 -42.01
C ASP A 202 -3.36 27.64 -42.17
N LEU A 203 -2.36 27.03 -41.53
CA LEU A 203 -1.00 27.57 -41.48
C LEU A 203 -0.37 27.63 -42.87
N THR A 204 0.28 28.77 -43.17
CA THR A 204 1.13 28.91 -44.36
C THR A 204 2.29 27.90 -44.33
N ALA A 205 2.86 27.56 -45.50
CA ALA A 205 3.98 26.63 -45.59
C ALA A 205 5.17 27.03 -44.69
N GLY A 206 5.48 28.33 -44.61
CA GLY A 206 6.53 28.85 -43.73
C GLY A 206 6.22 28.71 -42.24
N GLN A 207 4.96 28.89 -41.82
CA GLN A 207 4.54 28.67 -40.43
C GLN A 207 4.53 27.18 -40.08
N ARG A 208 4.07 26.33 -41.00
CA ARG A 208 4.05 24.87 -40.82
C ARG A 208 5.45 24.29 -40.68
N ALA A 209 6.44 24.84 -41.40
CA ALA A 209 7.84 24.43 -41.28
C ALA A 209 8.43 24.68 -39.88
N ARG A 210 7.93 25.68 -39.14
CA ARG A 210 8.40 26.02 -37.79
C ARG A 210 7.75 25.19 -36.67
N VAL A 211 6.63 24.52 -36.95
CA VAL A 211 5.90 23.69 -35.99
C VAL A 211 6.79 22.63 -35.30
N PRO A 212 7.54 21.78 -36.03
CA PRO A 212 8.37 20.74 -35.40
C PRO A 212 9.53 21.28 -34.55
N GLU A 213 9.93 22.54 -34.74
CA GLU A 213 10.96 23.19 -33.92
C GLU A 213 10.37 23.78 -32.63
N ILE A 214 9.19 24.41 -32.71
CA ILE A 214 8.58 25.16 -31.62
C ILE A 214 7.80 24.24 -30.67
N VAL A 215 6.95 23.36 -31.21
CA VAL A 215 5.99 22.59 -30.42
C VAL A 215 6.67 21.65 -29.41
N PRO A 216 7.72 20.87 -29.77
CA PRO A 216 8.40 20.03 -28.80
C PRO A 216 9.03 20.83 -27.65
N GLY A 217 9.64 21.98 -27.95
CA GLY A 217 10.25 22.83 -26.92
C GLY A 217 9.24 23.36 -25.91
N VAL A 218 8.06 23.79 -26.39
CA VAL A 218 6.96 24.24 -25.51
C VAL A 218 6.40 23.08 -24.67
N LEU A 219 6.20 21.90 -25.27
CA LEU A 219 5.68 20.73 -24.54
C LEU A 219 6.66 20.20 -23.49
N LEU A 220 7.96 20.21 -23.78
CA LEU A 220 9.00 19.84 -22.80
C LEU A 220 9.06 20.83 -21.63
N ALA A 221 8.87 22.12 -21.88
CA ALA A 221 8.80 23.13 -20.82
C ALA A 221 7.59 22.93 -19.89
N VAL A 222 6.45 22.49 -20.44
CA VAL A 222 5.25 22.15 -19.65
C VAL A 222 5.44 20.85 -18.88
N GLY A 223 6.06 19.82 -19.47
CA GLY A 223 6.27 18.52 -18.82
C GLY A 223 7.39 18.49 -17.77
N GLY A 224 8.33 19.43 -17.83
CA GLY A 224 9.43 19.56 -16.85
C GLY A 224 9.10 20.36 -15.59
N GLY A 225 7.93 21.00 -15.54
CA GLY A 225 7.54 21.91 -14.46
C GLY A 225 6.81 21.22 -13.31
N ASP A 226 7.49 20.33 -12.57
CA ASP A 226 7.20 20.03 -11.15
C ASP A 226 8.30 19.15 -10.52
N ARG A 227 9.51 19.70 -10.38
CA ARG A 227 10.54 19.17 -9.46
C ARG A 227 11.08 20.29 -8.55
N GLY A 228 10.14 21.04 -7.97
CA GLY A 228 10.39 21.97 -6.86
C GLY A 228 10.09 21.30 -5.54
#